data_AF-A0A4P5WT34-F1
#
_entry.id   AF-A0A4P5WT34-F1
#
_cell.length_a   1.000
_cell.length_b   1.000
_cell.length_c   1.000
_cell.angle_alpha   90.00
_cell.angle_beta   90.00
_cell.angle_gamma   90.00
#
_symmetry.space_group_name_H-M   'P 1'
#
loop_
_entity.id
_entity.type
_entity.pdbx_description
1 polymer ?
#
loop_
_entity_poly.entity_id
_entity_poly.type
_entity_poly.pdbx_seq_one_letter_code
_entity_poly.pdbx_strand_id
1 'polypeptide(L)'
;MLPGGTGRLHPYCAAVDTNHMRLTDGQSAEFEQQCLTVLSCYQTREAAVKAADPEYSGWVDRIMEAGEMDRAALTTVHGHLIALGLIRIEFSGRARGLQYQVSPAGRDAVARGSLQAPEDNRGSEVADRDVAAAA
;
A
#
# COMPACT_ATOMS: atom_id res chain seq x y z
N MET A 1 53.80 -25.03 -3.13
CA MET A 1 52.55 -25.81 -3.19
C MET A 1 51.78 -25.60 -1.90
N LEU A 2 50.79 -24.70 -1.93
CA LEU A 2 49.51 -24.69 -1.21
C LEU A 2 48.66 -23.62 -1.92
N PRO A 3 47.46 -23.93 -2.43
CA PRO A 3 46.71 -23.04 -3.32
C PRO A 3 45.87 -21.99 -2.58
N GLY A 4 45.67 -20.86 -3.26
CA GLY A 4 44.85 -19.74 -2.80
C GLY A 4 43.35 -20.04 -2.79
N GLY A 5 42.66 -19.43 -1.82
CA GLY A 5 41.20 -19.40 -1.74
C GLY A 5 40.73 -17.97 -1.77
N THR A 6 40.34 -17.51 -2.96
CA THR A 6 39.63 -16.24 -3.18
C THR A 6 38.26 -16.31 -2.50
N GLY A 7 38.05 -15.54 -1.44
CA GLY A 7 36.73 -15.31 -0.85
C GLY A 7 35.87 -14.54 -1.83
N ARG A 8 35.08 -15.26 -2.62
CA ARG A 8 34.05 -14.69 -3.51
C ARG A 8 33.05 -13.91 -2.66
N LEU A 9 32.94 -12.62 -2.97
CA LEU A 9 31.79 -11.78 -2.66
C LEU A 9 30.53 -12.53 -3.14
N HIS A 10 29.62 -12.84 -2.22
CA HIS A 10 28.26 -13.25 -2.55
C HIS A 10 27.43 -11.97 -2.78
N PRO A 11 27.10 -11.60 -4.02
CA PRO A 11 25.92 -10.78 -4.23
C PRO A 11 24.70 -11.70 -4.05
N TYR A 12 24.13 -11.72 -2.84
CA TYR A 12 22.78 -12.26 -2.66
C TYR A 12 21.78 -11.24 -3.19
N CYS A 13 21.81 -11.02 -4.51
CA CYS A 13 20.75 -10.33 -5.23
C CYS A 13 19.79 -11.44 -5.66
N ALA A 14 18.90 -11.83 -4.74
CA ALA A 14 17.75 -12.63 -5.13
C ALA A 14 16.96 -11.78 -6.12
N ALA A 15 16.99 -12.16 -7.39
CA ALA A 15 16.13 -11.60 -8.41
C ALA A 15 14.69 -11.71 -7.88
N VAL A 16 14.08 -10.57 -7.61
CA VAL A 16 12.67 -10.53 -7.24
C VAL A 16 11.92 -11.01 -8.47
N ASP A 17 11.38 -12.21 -8.36
CA ASP A 17 10.63 -12.85 -9.42
C ASP A 17 9.36 -12.01 -9.65
N THR A 18 9.40 -11.10 -10.63
CA THR A 18 8.25 -10.31 -11.09
C THR A 18 7.32 -11.17 -11.94
N ASN A 19 7.10 -12.43 -11.54
CA ASN A 19 6.07 -13.24 -12.15
C ASN A 19 4.71 -12.73 -11.68
N HIS A 20 3.85 -12.48 -12.66
CA HIS A 20 2.41 -12.29 -12.51
C HIS A 20 1.85 -13.29 -11.49
N MET A 21 1.71 -12.86 -10.25
CA MET A 21 1.06 -13.64 -9.21
C MET A 21 -0.44 -13.53 -9.52
N ARG A 22 -0.94 -14.52 -10.27
CA ARG A 22 -2.38 -14.75 -10.41
C ARG A 22 -2.86 -15.19 -9.03
N LEU A 23 -3.08 -14.22 -8.15
CA LEU A 23 -3.64 -14.42 -6.83
C LEU A 23 -4.93 -15.21 -7.04
N THR A 24 -5.01 -16.38 -6.42
CA THR A 24 -6.28 -17.09 -6.32
C THR A 24 -7.27 -16.21 -5.55
N ASP A 25 -8.57 -16.27 -5.83
CA ASP A 25 -9.56 -15.34 -5.26
C ASP A 25 -9.48 -15.26 -3.72
N GLY A 26 -9.14 -16.36 -3.05
CA GLY A 26 -8.92 -16.40 -1.60
C GLY A 26 -7.65 -15.67 -1.11
N GLN A 27 -6.55 -15.73 -1.87
CA GLN A 27 -5.31 -14.99 -1.54
C GLN A 27 -5.49 -13.48 -1.75
N SER A 28 -6.30 -13.08 -2.72
CA SER A 28 -6.65 -11.67 -2.92
C SER A 28 -7.48 -11.12 -1.76
N ALA A 29 -8.45 -11.88 -1.25
CA ALA A 29 -9.30 -11.45 -0.14
C ALA A 29 -8.54 -11.34 1.19
N GLU A 30 -7.67 -12.32 1.50
CA GLU A 30 -6.82 -12.24 2.69
C GLU A 30 -5.88 -11.04 2.63
N PHE A 31 -5.26 -10.81 1.46
CA PHE A 31 -4.38 -9.67 1.27
C PHE A 31 -5.13 -8.32 1.37
N GLU A 32 -6.34 -8.23 0.83
CA GLU A 32 -7.22 -7.07 1.00
C GLU A 32 -7.50 -6.81 2.48
N GLN A 33 -7.81 -7.87 3.25
CA GLN A 33 -8.06 -7.77 4.68
C GLN A 33 -6.80 -7.31 5.45
N GLN A 34 -5.61 -7.80 5.07
CA GLN A 34 -4.34 -7.34 5.64
C GLN A 34 -4.12 -5.84 5.37
N CYS A 35 -4.40 -5.38 4.15
CA CYS A 35 -4.32 -3.97 3.79
C CYS A 35 -5.27 -3.09 4.61
N LEU A 36 -6.54 -3.51 4.75
CA LEU A 36 -7.53 -2.81 5.57
C LEU A 36 -7.12 -2.76 7.04
N THR A 37 -6.54 -3.85 7.55
CA THR A 37 -6.00 -3.92 8.91
C THR A 37 -4.89 -2.89 9.10
N VAL A 38 -3.92 -2.83 8.20
CA VAL A 38 -2.82 -1.84 8.28
C VAL A 38 -3.34 -0.40 8.19
N LEU A 39 -4.29 -0.11 7.29
CA LEU A 39 -4.92 1.22 7.21
C LEU A 39 -5.63 1.61 8.52
N SER A 40 -6.38 0.67 9.12
CA SER A 40 -7.08 0.89 10.38
C SER A 40 -6.10 1.15 11.54
N CYS A 41 -4.97 0.41 11.58
CA CYS A 41 -3.92 0.66 12.56
C CYS A 41 -3.31 2.06 12.41
N TYR A 42 -3.12 2.55 11.17
CA TYR A 42 -2.65 3.91 10.95
C TYR A 42 -3.66 4.95 11.42
N GLN A 43 -4.95 4.80 11.11
CA GLN A 43 -5.99 5.72 11.61
C GLN A 43 -6.02 5.79 13.14
N THR A 44 -5.93 4.64 13.80
CA THR A 44 -5.88 4.55 15.26
C THR A 44 -4.65 5.27 15.81
N ARG A 45 -3.49 5.09 15.18
CA ARG A 45 -2.25 5.77 15.57
C ARG A 45 -2.33 7.28 15.35
N GLU A 46 -2.84 7.74 14.22
CA GLU A 46 -3.03 9.18 13.95
C GLU A 46 -3.95 9.82 15.00
N ALA A 47 -5.07 9.15 15.33
CA ALA A 47 -6.00 9.64 16.34
C ALA A 47 -5.34 9.70 17.74
N ALA A 48 -4.58 8.67 18.11
CA ALA A 48 -3.87 8.63 19.40
C ALA A 48 -2.80 9.72 19.51
N VAL A 49 -1.99 9.91 18.45
CA VAL A 49 -0.95 10.95 18.43
C VAL A 49 -1.59 12.34 18.45
N LYS A 50 -2.63 12.58 17.64
CA LYS A 50 -3.38 13.85 17.64
C LYS A 50 -4.02 14.18 18.98
N ALA A 51 -4.49 13.18 19.71
CA ALA A 51 -5.05 13.37 21.05
C ALA A 51 -3.97 13.67 22.10
N ALA A 52 -2.76 13.12 21.94
CA ALA A 52 -1.64 13.31 22.85
C ALA A 52 -0.84 14.59 22.56
N ASP A 53 -0.80 15.05 21.31
CA ASP A 53 0.00 16.17 20.84
C ASP A 53 -0.88 17.19 20.08
N PRO A 54 -1.15 18.37 20.69
CA PRO A 54 -1.89 19.46 20.03
C PRO A 54 -1.19 20.02 18.79
N GLU A 55 0.13 19.84 18.67
CA GLU A 55 0.94 20.31 17.55
C GLU A 55 1.16 19.22 16.48
N TYR A 56 0.32 18.18 16.49
CA TYR A 56 0.39 17.07 15.55
C TYR A 56 0.52 17.53 14.09
N SER A 57 1.64 17.13 13.46
CA SER A 57 2.02 17.53 12.10
C SER A 57 1.23 16.85 10.98
N GLY A 58 0.37 15.89 11.30
CA GLY A 58 -0.35 15.09 10.31
C GLY A 58 0.37 13.82 9.87
N TRP A 59 1.54 13.50 10.44
CA TRP A 59 2.35 12.34 10.08
C TRP A 59 2.64 11.46 11.29
N VAL A 60 2.65 10.14 11.10
CA VAL A 60 2.97 9.16 12.16
C VAL A 60 4.10 8.23 11.73
N ASP A 61 4.81 7.71 12.72
CA ASP A 61 5.91 6.77 12.45
C ASP A 61 5.38 5.45 11.85
N ARG A 62 6.23 4.80 11.05
CA ARG A 62 5.92 3.52 10.41
C ARG A 62 5.40 2.49 11.42
N ILE A 63 4.34 1.80 11.06
CA ILE A 63 3.86 0.64 11.81
C ILE A 63 4.80 -0.53 11.55
N MET A 64 5.35 -1.08 12.63
CA MET A 64 6.29 -2.21 12.60
C MET A 64 5.61 -3.55 12.88
N GLU A 65 4.39 -3.53 13.42
CA GLU A 65 3.61 -4.70 13.84
C GLU A 65 2.12 -4.41 13.61
N ALA A 66 1.40 -5.32 12.95
CA ALA A 66 -0.04 -5.25 12.78
C ALA A 66 -0.63 -6.67 12.70
N GLY A 67 -1.40 -7.06 13.71
CA GLY A 67 -1.90 -8.44 13.84
C GLY A 67 -0.76 -9.47 13.83
N GLU A 68 -0.97 -10.59 13.15
CA GLU A 68 -0.01 -11.70 13.01
C GLU A 68 0.93 -11.54 11.80
N MET A 69 0.97 -10.36 11.16
CA MET A 69 1.77 -10.15 9.94
C MET A 69 3.26 -10.07 10.24
N ASP A 70 4.06 -10.80 9.47
CA ASP A 70 5.51 -10.65 9.51
C ASP A 70 5.98 -9.34 8.85
N ARG A 71 7.27 -9.02 9.02
CA ARG A 71 7.87 -7.78 8.49
C ARG A 71 7.88 -7.73 6.95
N ALA A 72 7.99 -8.88 6.28
CA ALA A 72 8.00 -8.95 4.82
C ALA A 72 6.61 -8.66 4.27
N ALA A 73 5.58 -9.31 4.82
CA ALA A 73 4.17 -9.07 4.53
C ALA A 73 3.81 -7.60 4.77
N LEU A 74 4.20 -7.03 5.91
CA LEU A 74 4.00 -5.59 6.17
C LEU A 74 4.66 -4.73 5.10
N THR A 75 5.90 -5.02 4.69
CA THR A 75 6.58 -4.24 3.66
C THR A 75 5.82 -4.27 2.33
N THR A 76 5.31 -5.44 1.94
CA THR A 76 4.47 -5.61 0.74
C THR A 76 3.17 -4.83 0.86
N VAL A 77 2.46 -4.92 1.99
CA VAL A 77 1.21 -4.19 2.23
C VAL A 77 1.44 -2.67 2.17
N HIS A 78 2.50 -2.15 2.79
CA HIS A 78 2.83 -0.71 2.71
C HIS A 78 3.09 -0.28 1.27
N GLY A 79 3.87 -1.05 0.51
CA GLY A 79 4.13 -0.76 -0.89
C GLY A 79 2.85 -0.71 -1.72
N HIS A 80 1.95 -1.67 -1.49
CA HIS A 80 0.66 -1.74 -2.17
C HIS A 80 -0.24 -0.54 -1.82
N LEU A 81 -0.39 -0.21 -0.54
CA LEU A 81 -1.19 0.93 -0.09
C LEU A 81 -0.66 2.28 -0.61
N ILE A 82 0.67 2.44 -0.72
CA ILE A 82 1.30 3.61 -1.34
C ILE A 82 0.94 3.67 -2.83
N ALA A 83 1.06 2.55 -3.54
CA ALA A 83 0.77 2.47 -4.97
C ALA A 83 -0.70 2.80 -5.29
N LEU A 84 -1.63 2.42 -4.41
CA LEU A 84 -3.03 2.78 -4.50
C LEU A 84 -3.34 4.23 -4.06
N GLY A 85 -2.37 4.96 -3.51
CA GLY A 85 -2.57 6.32 -2.98
C GLY A 85 -3.40 6.37 -1.69
N LEU A 86 -3.55 5.24 -0.99
CA LEU A 86 -4.33 5.14 0.26
C LEU A 86 -3.51 5.59 1.47
N ILE A 87 -2.18 5.50 1.39
CA ILE A 87 -1.25 6.11 2.34
C ILE A 87 -0.21 6.94 1.60
N ARG A 88 0.25 8.01 2.26
CA ARG A 88 1.38 8.84 1.83
C ARG A 88 2.59 8.51 2.68
N ILE A 89 3.77 8.78 2.13
CA ILE A 89 5.05 8.56 2.79
C ILE A 89 5.92 9.81 2.67
N GLU A 90 6.59 10.16 3.76
CA GLU A 90 7.58 11.22 3.81
C GLU A 90 8.82 10.76 4.58
N PHE A 91 9.98 11.33 4.25
CA PHE A 91 11.21 11.09 4.98
C PHE A 91 11.51 12.27 5.93
N SER A 92 11.41 12.03 7.23
CA SER A 92 11.54 13.06 8.28
C SER A 92 12.94 13.11 8.89
N GLY A 93 13.96 12.76 8.10
CA GLY A 93 15.37 12.79 8.49
C GLY A 93 15.85 11.53 9.24
N ARG A 94 17.13 11.55 9.65
CA ARG A 94 17.83 10.37 10.20
C ARG A 94 17.30 9.89 11.56
N ALA A 95 16.68 10.76 12.33
CA ALA A 95 16.22 10.44 13.69
C ALA A 95 14.87 9.70 13.70
N ARG A 96 13.93 10.08 12.82
CA ARG A 96 12.58 9.50 12.76
C ARG A 96 12.36 8.57 11.57
N GLY A 97 13.16 8.69 10.52
CA GLY A 97 13.06 7.83 9.34
C GLY A 97 11.82 8.13 8.51
N LEU A 98 11.14 7.07 8.07
CA LEU A 98 9.94 7.16 7.23
C LEU A 98 8.69 7.38 8.08
N GLN A 99 7.91 8.38 7.70
CA GLN A 99 6.61 8.68 8.28
C GLN A 99 5.51 8.50 7.25
N TYR A 100 4.32 8.25 7.76
CA TYR A 100 3.15 7.85 6.99
C TYR A 100 1.94 8.70 7.38
N GLN A 101 1.05 8.91 6.42
CA GLN A 101 -0.23 9.58 6.62
C GLN A 101 -1.30 8.84 5.83
N VAL A 102 -2.46 8.59 6.44
CA VAL A 102 -3.62 8.04 5.74
C VAL A 102 -4.24 9.13 4.86
N SER A 103 -4.44 8.82 3.58
CA SER A 103 -5.12 9.75 2.66
C SER A 103 -6.64 9.76 2.92
N PRO A 104 -7.38 10.76 2.41
CA PRO A 104 -8.85 10.72 2.44
C PRO A 104 -9.41 9.42 1.85
N ALA A 105 -8.91 9.00 0.68
CA ALA A 105 -9.32 7.75 0.05
C ALA A 105 -9.00 6.50 0.91
N GLY A 106 -7.87 6.49 1.62
CA GLY A 106 -7.52 5.43 2.56
C GLY A 106 -8.48 5.37 3.76
N ARG A 107 -8.94 6.53 4.25
CA ARG A 107 -9.97 6.58 5.30
C ARG A 107 -11.29 6.01 4.81
N ASP A 108 -11.71 6.40 3.61
CA ASP A 108 -12.96 5.91 3.03
C ASP A 108 -12.91 4.41 2.73
N ALA A 109 -11.75 3.88 2.31
CA ALA A 109 -11.56 2.44 2.08
C ALA A 109 -11.80 1.62 3.35
N VAL A 110 -11.28 2.07 4.50
CA VAL A 110 -11.54 1.43 5.80
C VAL A 110 -13.01 1.53 6.19
N ALA A 111 -13.63 2.70 6.01
CA ALA A 111 -15.04 2.89 6.33
C ALA A 111 -15.97 1.98 5.51
N ARG A 112 -15.60 1.70 4.25
CA ARG A 112 -16.33 0.77 3.37
C ARG A 112 -15.96 -0.69 3.61
N GLY A 113 -14.79 -0.97 4.19
CA GLY A 113 -14.24 -2.32 4.28
C GLY A 113 -13.79 -2.89 2.93
N SER A 114 -13.38 -2.03 1.98
CA SER A 114 -12.82 -2.47 0.69
C SER A 114 -11.84 -1.45 0.13
N LEU A 115 -10.78 -1.94 -0.53
CA LEU A 115 -9.80 -1.12 -1.23
C LEU A 115 -10.30 -0.63 -2.59
N GLN A 116 -11.38 -1.21 -3.11
CA GLN A 116 -11.96 -0.76 -4.38
C GLN A 116 -12.52 0.65 -4.22
N ALA A 117 -12.17 1.52 -5.18
CA ALA A 117 -12.83 2.80 -5.30
C ALA A 117 -14.32 2.55 -5.61
N PRO A 118 -15.23 3.40 -5.10
CA PRO A 118 -16.59 3.37 -5.61
C PRO A 118 -16.52 3.55 -7.12
N GLU A 119 -17.18 2.67 -7.88
CA GLU A 119 -17.31 2.85 -9.32
C GLU A 119 -18.10 4.13 -9.55
N ASP A 120 -17.40 5.25 -9.75
CA ASP A 120 -17.97 6.41 -10.40
C ASP A 120 -18.36 5.92 -11.79
N ASN A 121 -19.67 5.68 -11.95
CA ASN A 121 -20.36 5.41 -13.18
C ASN A 121 -19.87 6.40 -14.24
N ARG A 122 -18.78 6.05 -14.95
CA ARG A 122 -18.34 6.75 -16.16
C ARG A 122 -19.48 6.56 -17.13
N GLY A 123 -20.35 7.56 -17.14
CA GLY A 123 -21.51 7.62 -18.00
C GLY A 123 -21.12 7.12 -19.37
N SER A 124 -21.82 6.09 -19.81
CA SER A 124 -21.80 5.63 -21.17
C SER A 124 -22.31 6.80 -22.02
N GLU A 125 -21.41 7.67 -22.48
CA GLU A 125 -21.69 8.52 -23.64
C GLU A 125 -21.60 7.61 -24.88
N VAL A 126 -22.58 6.74 -25.01
CA VAL A 126 -23.00 6.22 -26.31
C VAL A 126 -23.59 7.42 -27.02
N ALA A 127 -22.74 8.19 -27.70
CA ALA A 127 -23.18 9.12 -28.72
C ALA A 127 -23.71 8.28 -29.90
N ASP A 128 -24.95 7.82 -29.72
CA ASP A 128 -25.86 7.52 -30.80
C ASP A 128 -25.95 8.75 -31.70
N ARG A 129 -25.31 8.68 -32.85
CA ARG A 129 -25.65 9.51 -34.00
C ARG A 129 -25.76 8.60 -35.20
N ASP A 130 -26.96 8.04 -35.28
CA ASP A 130 -27.77 7.84 -36.48
C ASP A 130 -27.03 7.82 -37.83
N VAL A 131 -27.16 6.65 -38.45
CA VAL A 131 -27.11 6.43 -39.89
C VAL A 131 -28.03 7.41 -40.62
N ALA A 132 -27.46 8.21 -41.52
CA ALA A 132 -28.18 8.71 -42.68
C ALA A 132 -27.38 8.36 -43.94
N ALA A 133 -27.80 7.28 -44.59
CA ALA A 133 -27.49 7.01 -45.99
C ALA A 133 -28.20 8.04 -46.88
N ALA A 134 -27.50 8.57 -47.89
CA ALA A 134 -28.04 8.74 -49.26
C ALA A 134 -27.03 9.44 -50.19
N ALA A 135 -26.88 8.81 -51.37
CA ALA A 135 -26.44 9.33 -52.67
C ALA A 135 -24.97 9.73 -52.87
#